data_AF-A0A0S2KB59-F1
#
_entry.id   AF-A0A0S2KB59-F1
#
_cell.length_a   1.000
_cell.length_b   1.000
_cell.length_c   1.000
_cell.angle_alpha   90.00
_cell.angle_beta   90.00
_cell.angle_gamma   90.00
#
_symmetry.space_group_name_H-M   'P 1'
#
loop_
_entity.id
_entity.type
_entity.pdbx_description
1 polymer ?
#
loop_
_entity_poly.entity_id
_entity_poly.type
_entity_poly.pdbx_seq_one_letter_code
_entity_poly.pdbx_strand_id
1 'polypeptide(L)'
;MGFGGISIWQLLIIALIIVLLFGTKKLRSLGSDLGGALKGFKSAIKDDEEEDAKKTPEQLAADQEESSTTASARTEKPQDK
;
A
#
# COMPACT_ATOMS: atom_id res chain seq x y z
N MET A 1 -16.14 -23.80 14.06
CA MET A 1 -17.29 -22.88 14.12
C MET A 1 -16.95 -21.63 13.32
N GLY A 2 -16.90 -21.76 11.99
CA GLY A 2 -16.57 -20.65 11.11
C GLY A 2 -17.80 -19.77 10.84
N PHE A 3 -17.56 -18.58 10.28
CA PHE A 3 -18.51 -17.55 9.84
C PHE A 3 -19.63 -17.99 8.86
N GLY A 4 -19.97 -19.29 8.76
CA GLY A 4 -20.96 -19.85 7.83
C GLY A 4 -22.43 -19.51 8.12
N GLY A 5 -22.72 -18.64 9.07
CA GLY A 5 -24.07 -18.13 9.37
C GLY A 5 -24.31 -16.69 8.95
N ILE A 6 -23.26 -15.94 8.58
CA ILE A 6 -23.42 -14.57 8.10
C ILE A 6 -23.68 -14.64 6.60
N SER A 7 -24.96 -14.75 6.21
CA SER A 7 -25.32 -14.64 4.80
C SER A 7 -25.12 -13.19 4.35
N ILE A 8 -24.73 -13.04 3.08
CA ILE A 8 -24.55 -11.74 2.41
C ILE A 8 -25.82 -10.88 2.55
N TRP A 9 -26.98 -11.52 2.61
CA TRP A 9 -28.28 -10.86 2.83
C TRP A 9 -28.37 -10.13 4.17
N GLN A 10 -27.88 -10.69 5.28
CA GLN A 10 -27.89 -10.00 6.58
C GLN A 10 -26.94 -8.81 6.58
N LEU A 11 -25.77 -8.93 5.94
CA LEU A 11 -24.82 -7.81 5.82
C LEU A 11 -25.41 -6.64 5.04
N LEU A 12 -26.18 -6.89 3.97
CA LEU A 12 -26.86 -5.83 3.22
C LEU A 12 -27.91 -5.10 4.06
N ILE A 13 -28.73 -5.83 4.84
CA ILE A 13 -29.70 -5.22 5.77
C ILE A 13 -28.96 -4.33 6.79
N ILE A 14 -27.89 -4.82 7.39
CA ILE A 14 -27.12 -4.06 8.40
C ILE A 14 -26.48 -2.83 7.77
N ALA A 15 -25.88 -2.97 6.58
CA ALA A 15 -25.29 -1.86 5.85
C ALA A 15 -26.32 -0.77 5.54
N LEU A 16 -27.53 -1.16 5.15
CA LEU A 16 -28.62 -0.21 4.89
C LEU A 16 -29.00 0.57 6.14
N ILE A 17 -29.08 -0.07 7.31
CA ILE A 17 -29.34 0.59 8.59
C ILE A 17 -28.21 1.58 8.93
N ILE A 18 -26.94 1.19 8.77
CA ILE A 18 -25.79 2.08 9.00
C ILE A 18 -25.86 3.30 8.08
N VAL A 19 -26.19 3.10 6.80
CA VAL A 19 -26.34 4.20 5.83
C VAL A 19 -27.46 5.15 6.24
N LEU A 20 -28.57 4.65 6.77
CA LEU A 20 -29.67 5.49 7.26
C LEU A 20 -29.31 6.27 8.53
N LEU A 21 -28.58 5.64 9.47
CA LEU A 21 -28.18 6.28 10.73
C LEU A 21 -27.14 7.39 10.52
N PHE A 22 -26.11 7.10 9.74
CA PHE A 22 -25.00 8.04 9.51
C PHE A 22 -25.26 8.98 8.32
N GLY A 23 -26.20 8.62 7.44
CA GLY A 23 -26.49 9.31 6.20
C GLY A 23 -25.43 9.06 5.11
N THR A 24 -25.85 9.11 3.85
CA THR A 24 -24.97 8.88 2.68
C THR A 24 -23.86 9.93 2.55
N LYS A 25 -24.06 11.14 3.10
CA LYS A 25 -23.09 12.24 3.00
C LYS A 25 -21.82 12.01 3.82
N LYS A 26 -21.97 11.48 5.05
CA LYS A 26 -20.85 11.11 5.93
C LYS A 26 -20.15 9.84 5.44
N LEU A 27 -20.93 8.82 5.07
CA LEU A 27 -20.38 7.59 4.50
C LEU A 27 -19.61 7.84 3.20
N ARG A 28 -20.06 8.78 2.36
CA ARG A 28 -19.33 9.11 1.13
C ARG A 28 -18.02 9.84 1.38
N SER A 29 -17.97 10.80 2.31
CA SER A 29 -16.68 11.47 2.60
C SER A 29 -15.67 10.47 3.16
N LEU A 30 -16.06 9.72 4.20
CA LEU A 30 -15.21 8.70 4.81
C LEU A 30 -14.85 7.56 3.83
N GLY A 31 -15.81 7.15 3.01
CA GLY A 31 -15.61 6.11 2.00
C GLY A 31 -14.72 6.56 0.84
N SER A 32 -14.75 7.84 0.45
CA SER A 32 -13.82 8.39 -0.54
C SER A 32 -12.39 8.46 0.00
N ASP A 33 -12.21 8.87 1.25
CA ASP A 33 -10.88 8.97 1.87
C ASP A 33 -10.25 7.56 2.05
N LEU A 34 -11.02 6.63 2.62
CA LEU A 34 -10.57 5.23 2.80
C LEU A 34 -10.45 4.50 1.46
N GLY A 35 -11.42 4.69 0.57
CA GLY A 35 -11.44 4.06 -0.75
C GLY A 35 -10.29 4.53 -1.64
N GLY A 36 -9.89 5.80 -1.55
CA GLY A 36 -8.71 6.32 -2.23
C GLY A 36 -7.42 5.64 -1.78
N ALA A 37 -7.23 5.50 -0.46
CA ALA A 37 -6.08 4.80 0.12
C ALA A 37 -6.02 3.31 -0.28
N LEU A 38 -7.16 2.62 -0.19
CA LEU A 38 -7.27 1.21 -0.61
C LEU A 38 -7.07 1.03 -2.12
N LYS A 39 -7.49 1.99 -2.95
CA LYS A 39 -7.28 1.96 -4.40
C LYS A 39 -5.80 2.05 -4.76
N GLY A 40 -5.05 2.95 -4.12
CA GLY A 40 -3.59 3.05 -4.31
C GLY A 40 -2.86 1.77 -3.90
N PHE A 41 -3.25 1.19 -2.76
CA PHE A 41 -2.70 -0.10 -2.31
C PHE A 41 -2.98 -1.25 -3.29
N LYS A 42 -4.21 -1.36 -3.79
CA LYS A 42 -4.56 -2.40 -4.76
C LYS A 42 -3.86 -2.20 -6.11
N SER A 43 -3.68 -0.94 -6.53
CA SER A 43 -2.93 -0.60 -7.73
C SER A 43 -1.46 -0.99 -7.60
N ALA A 44 -0.80 -0.65 -6.49
CA ALA A 44 0.60 -1.02 -6.25
C ALA A 44 0.80 -2.54 -6.24
N ILE A 45 -0.07 -3.29 -5.53
CA ILE A 45 -0.02 -4.76 -5.54
C ILE A 45 -0.18 -5.34 -6.95
N LYS A 46 -1.09 -4.79 -7.76
CA LYS A 46 -1.27 -5.25 -9.13
C LYS A 46 -0.08 -4.93 -10.04
N ASP A 47 0.56 -3.78 -9.82
CA ASP A 47 1.72 -3.34 -10.61
C ASP A 47 2.94 -4.22 -10.31
N ASP A 48 3.16 -4.57 -9.04
CA ASP A 48 4.13 -5.59 -8.62
C ASP A 48 3.84 -6.97 -9.24
N GLU A 49 2.58 -7.43 -9.26
CA GLU A 49 2.21 -8.70 -9.91
C GLU A 49 2.41 -8.68 -11.44
N GLU A 50 2.22 -7.53 -12.09
CA GLU A 50 2.45 -7.36 -13.54
C GLU A 50 3.94 -7.17 -13.89
N GLU A 51 4.76 -6.62 -12.99
CA GLU A 51 6.22 -6.55 -13.13
C GLU A 51 6.90 -7.91 -12.91
N ASP A 52 6.43 -8.73 -11.97
CA ASP A 52 6.96 -10.08 -11.73
C ASP A 52 6.73 -11.01 -12.93
N ALA A 53 5.65 -10.81 -13.68
CA ALA A 53 5.37 -11.55 -14.92
C ALA A 53 6.25 -11.13 -16.13
N LYS A 54 7.02 -10.02 -16.03
CA LYS A 54 7.87 -9.49 -17.10
C LYS A 54 9.37 -9.54 -16.80
N LYS A 55 9.78 -9.95 -15.60
CA LYS A 55 11.21 -10.09 -15.25
C LYS A 55 11.77 -11.39 -15.86
N THR A 56 12.48 -11.23 -16.98
CA THR A 56 13.37 -12.26 -17.52
C THR A 56 14.57 -12.40 -16.56
N PRO A 57 15.16 -13.61 -16.36
CA PRO A 57 16.13 -13.88 -15.27
C PRO A 57 17.41 -13.04 -15.24
N GLU A 58 17.68 -12.20 -16.24
CA GLU A 58 18.93 -11.45 -16.39
C GLU A 58 19.02 -10.19 -15.51
N GLN A 59 17.94 -9.71 -14.90
CA GLN A 59 17.92 -8.43 -14.18
C GLN A 59 18.15 -8.52 -12.65
N LEU A 60 18.18 -9.73 -12.06
CA LEU A 60 18.41 -9.91 -10.62
C LEU A 60 19.89 -9.77 -10.20
N ALA A 61 20.83 -9.63 -11.13
CA ALA A 61 22.26 -9.57 -10.84
C ALA A 61 22.83 -8.14 -10.68
N ALA A 62 22.06 -7.09 -10.99
CA ALA A 62 22.58 -5.72 -11.07
C ALA A 62 22.35 -4.86 -9.82
N ASP A 63 21.58 -5.32 -8.83
CA ASP A 63 21.19 -4.51 -7.66
C ASP A 63 22.12 -4.68 -6.43
N GLN A 64 23.31 -5.29 -6.59
CA GLN A 64 24.26 -5.50 -5.47
C GLN A 64 25.51 -4.61 -5.47
N GLU A 65 25.66 -3.62 -6.36
CA GLU A 65 26.85 -2.75 -6.35
C GLU A 65 26.65 -1.30 -5.87
N GLU A 66 25.43 -0.79 -5.67
CA GLU A 66 25.21 0.55 -5.10
C GLU A 66 24.93 0.54 -3.59
N SER A 67 25.85 0.01 -2.79
CA SER A 67 25.83 0.27 -1.33
C SER A 67 27.22 0.53 -0.71
N SER A 68 28.26 0.67 -1.53
CA SER A 68 29.65 0.75 -1.02
C SER A 68 30.40 2.04 -1.34
N THR A 69 29.77 3.09 -1.87
CA THR A 69 30.45 4.38 -2.10
C THR A 69 29.54 5.57 -1.78
N THR A 70 29.22 5.80 -0.50
CA THR A 70 29.10 7.15 0.09
C THR A 70 29.24 7.00 1.61
N ALA A 71 30.43 6.59 2.05
CA ALA A 71 30.89 6.84 3.42
C ALA A 71 32.06 7.84 3.35
N SER A 72 31.76 9.01 2.79
CA SER A 72 32.61 10.19 2.90
C SER A 72 32.46 10.76 4.30
N ALA A 73 33.29 10.27 5.22
CA ALA A 73 33.56 10.90 6.51
C ALA A 73 35.09 10.87 6.74
N ARG A 74 35.81 11.63 5.91
CA ARG A 74 37.23 11.93 6.10
C ARG A 74 37.36 12.87 7.30
N THR A 75 37.66 12.28 8.45
CA THR A 75 38.31 12.94 9.57
C THR A 75 39.70 13.42 9.13
N GLU A 76 39.83 14.66 8.69
CA GLU A 76 41.12 15.37 8.72
C GLU A 76 40.88 16.85 9.04
N LYS A 77 41.09 17.20 10.32
CA LYS A 77 41.45 18.54 10.78
C LYS A 77 42.97 18.65 10.61
N PRO A 78 43.46 19.64 9.86
CA PRO A 78 44.29 20.67 10.49
C PRO A 78 43.90 22.08 10.03
N GLN A 79 43.67 22.95 11.02
CA GLN A 79 43.68 24.40 10.83
C GLN A 79 45.14 24.85 10.72
N ASP A 80 45.43 25.64 9.69
CA ASP A 80 46.64 26.47 9.61
C ASP A 80 46.23 27.82 9.04
N LYS A 81 46.05 28.83 9.92
CA LYS A 81 46.62 30.18 9.78
C LYS A 81 46.37 31.03 11.03
#